data_AF-A0A496SIA9-F1
#
_entry.id   AF-A0A496SIA9-F1
#
_cell.length_a   1.000
_cell.length_b   1.000
_cell.length_c   1.000
_cell.angle_alpha   90.00
_cell.angle_beta   90.00
_cell.angle_gamma   90.00
#
_symmetry.space_group_name_H-M   'P 1'
#
loop_
_entity.id
_entity.type
_entity.pdbx_description
1 polymer ?
#
loop_
_entity_poly.entity_id
_entity_poly.type
_entity_poly.pdbx_seq_one_letter_code
_entity_poly.pdbx_strand_id
1 'polypeptide(L)'
;MSASEFQKGIQDLFSKGLVSGVAIIDTNKQIVWKHPDAWAPPVNEIFNTWSSKDITGFEVGGIRFAVIDRVDERFIAMNMSGQGGFIVVKLPKNSGFLLAFVPPGQNIHEIYTDIAKVASSYK
;
A
#
# COMPACT_ATOMS: atom_id res chain seq x y z
N MET A 1 0.53 -6.73 27.05
CA MET A 1 -0.52 -6.15 26.19
C MET A 1 -0.57 -6.99 24.92
N SER A 2 -1.73 -7.52 24.53
CA SER A 2 -1.87 -8.25 23.26
C SER A 2 -1.72 -7.28 22.09
N ALA A 3 -1.00 -7.70 21.04
CA ALA A 3 -0.95 -6.94 19.80
C ALA A 3 -2.37 -6.75 19.24
N SER A 4 -2.68 -5.57 18.71
CA SER A 4 -3.99 -5.29 18.10
C SER A 4 -4.26 -6.21 16.92
N GLU A 5 -5.52 -6.41 16.56
CA GLU A 5 -5.92 -7.21 15.38
C GLU A 5 -5.21 -6.72 14.11
N PHE A 6 -5.10 -5.40 13.97
CA PHE A 6 -4.34 -4.74 12.92
C PHE A 6 -2.87 -5.16 12.89
N GLN A 7 -2.17 -5.07 14.03
CA GLN A 7 -0.75 -5.45 14.13
C GLN A 7 -0.52 -6.94 13.80
N LYS A 8 -1.40 -7.82 14.28
CA LYS A 8 -1.35 -9.26 13.94
C LYS A 8 -1.59 -9.49 12.45
N GLY A 9 -2.54 -8.76 11.85
CA GLY A 9 -2.81 -8.81 10.42
C GLY A 9 -1.59 -8.41 9.59
N ILE A 10 -0.95 -7.30 9.94
CA ILE A 10 0.29 -6.87 9.27
C ILE A 10 1.39 -7.93 9.43
N GLN A 11 1.61 -8.45 10.63
CA GLN A 11 2.61 -9.48 10.87
C GLN A 11 2.36 -10.75 10.03
N ASP A 12 1.10 -11.16 9.89
CA ASP A 12 0.71 -12.31 9.06
C ASP A 12 1.01 -12.07 7.57
N LEU A 13 0.70 -10.88 7.04
CA LEU A 13 1.04 -10.50 5.67
C LEU A 13 2.56 -10.60 5.39
N PHE A 14 3.38 -10.11 6.32
CA PHE A 14 4.85 -10.23 6.23
C PHE A 14 5.33 -11.67 6.35
N SER A 15 4.78 -12.43 7.30
CA SER A 15 5.18 -13.83 7.55
C SER A 15 4.87 -14.74 6.35
N LYS A 16 3.81 -14.42 5.60
CA LYS A 16 3.43 -15.11 4.36
C LYS A 16 4.16 -14.58 3.11
N GLY A 17 4.97 -13.52 3.24
CA GLY A 17 5.67 -12.90 2.12
C GLY A 17 4.76 -12.16 1.14
N LEU A 18 3.54 -11.80 1.55
CA LEU A 18 2.57 -11.09 0.71
C LEU A 18 2.91 -9.60 0.58
N VAL A 19 3.61 -9.04 1.57
CA VAL A 19 4.10 -7.66 1.56
C VAL A 19 5.54 -7.62 2.04
N SER A 20 6.31 -6.66 1.55
CA SER A 20 7.67 -6.37 2.02
C SER A 20 7.84 -4.95 2.56
N GLY A 21 6.80 -4.13 2.48
CA GLY A 21 6.72 -2.81 3.11
C GLY A 21 5.27 -2.42 3.39
N VAL A 22 5.00 -1.82 4.55
CA VAL A 22 3.70 -1.26 4.93
C VAL A 22 3.89 0.07 5.65
N ALA A 23 3.03 1.06 5.37
CA ALA A 23 3.01 2.36 6.02
C ALA A 23 1.57 2.81 6.30
N ILE A 24 1.38 3.47 7.44
CA ILE A 24 0.18 4.25 7.73
C ILE A 24 0.46 5.70 7.35
N ILE A 25 -0.42 6.24 6.52
CA ILE A 25 -0.37 7.61 6.05
C ILE A 25 -1.59 8.34 6.63
N ASP A 26 -1.40 9.50 7.24
CA ASP A 26 -2.51 10.33 7.72
C ASP A 26 -3.26 11.04 6.58
N THR A 27 -4.29 11.81 6.93
CA THR A 27 -5.09 12.59 5.97
C THR A 27 -4.31 13.73 5.31
N ASN A 28 -3.19 14.16 5.90
CA ASN A 28 -2.27 15.16 5.36
C ASN A 28 -1.16 14.52 4.50
N LYS A 29 -1.30 13.24 4.16
CA LYS A 29 -0.34 12.46 3.36
C LYS A 29 1.03 12.32 4.04
N GLN A 30 1.08 12.36 5.37
CA GLN A 30 2.31 12.15 6.14
C GLN A 30 2.40 10.72 6.66
N ILE A 31 3.60 10.15 6.65
CA ILE A 31 3.85 8.81 7.22
C ILE A 31 3.84 8.92 8.74
N VAL A 32 2.86 8.29 9.39
CA VAL A 32 2.78 8.24 10.86
C VAL A 32 3.37 6.96 11.45
N TRP A 33 3.41 5.90 10.64
CA TRP A 33 4.03 4.63 10.99
C TRP A 33 4.45 3.88 9.73
N LYS A 34 5.52 3.08 9.82
CA LYS A 34 5.94 2.20 8.72
C LYS A 34 6.70 0.98 9.24
N HIS A 35 6.74 -0.05 8.42
CA HIS A 35 7.55 -1.24 8.62
C HIS A 35 7.99 -1.80 7.26
N PRO A 36 9.26 -2.22 7.09
CA PRO A 36 10.37 -2.01 8.03
C PRO A 36 10.74 -0.52 8.17
N ASP A 37 11.41 -0.14 9.26
CA ASP A 37 11.75 1.26 9.55
C ASP A 37 12.66 1.90 8.49
N ALA A 38 13.49 1.08 7.84
CA ALA A 38 14.37 1.52 6.75
C ALA A 38 13.63 1.78 5.43
N TRP A 39 12.38 1.31 5.28
CA TRP A 39 11.64 1.47 4.05
C TRP A 39 11.28 2.94 3.79
N ALA A 40 11.50 3.42 2.56
CA ALA A 40 11.14 4.76 2.12
C ALA A 40 9.97 4.66 1.13
N PRO A 41 8.71 4.65 1.61
CA PRO A 41 7.55 4.55 0.72
C PRO A 41 7.43 5.80 -0.18
N PRO A 42 7.11 5.64 -1.48
CA PRO A 42 6.99 6.73 -2.46
C PRO A 42 5.63 7.44 -2.35
N VAL A 43 5.37 8.04 -1.18
CA VAL A 43 4.06 8.62 -0.84
C VAL A 43 3.67 9.74 -1.80
N ASN A 44 4.61 10.64 -2.12
CA ASN A 44 4.33 11.78 -2.99
C ASN A 44 4.00 11.34 -4.42
N GLU A 45 4.80 10.43 -4.97
CA GLU A 45 4.63 9.88 -6.32
C GLU A 45 3.26 9.20 -6.44
N ILE A 46 2.89 8.40 -5.45
CA ILE A 46 1.61 7.70 -5.40
C ILE A 46 0.44 8.68 -5.32
N PHE A 47 0.43 9.60 -4.34
CA PHE A 47 -0.73 10.48 -4.15
C PHE A 47 -0.85 11.57 -5.21
N ASN A 48 0.25 12.02 -5.81
CA ASN A 48 0.22 12.88 -7.00
C ASN A 48 -0.43 12.13 -8.16
N THR A 49 0.00 10.88 -8.39
CA THR A 49 -0.57 10.02 -9.42
C THR A 49 -2.06 9.76 -9.17
N TRP A 50 -2.45 9.41 -7.94
CA TRP A 50 -3.84 9.16 -7.56
C TRP A 50 -4.73 10.39 -7.83
N SER A 51 -4.23 11.59 -7.53
CA SER A 51 -5.02 12.82 -7.64
C SER A 51 -5.42 13.25 -9.06
N SER A 52 -4.76 12.74 -10.11
CA SER A 52 -5.03 13.13 -11.49
C SER A 52 -5.19 11.93 -12.42
N LYS A 53 -6.37 11.78 -13.02
CA LYS A 53 -6.70 10.69 -13.96
C LYS A 53 -5.79 10.66 -15.19
N ASP A 54 -5.12 11.77 -15.53
CA ASP A 54 -4.22 11.85 -16.68
C ASP A 54 -2.87 11.16 -16.42
N ILE A 55 -2.50 10.96 -15.16
CA ILE A 55 -1.25 10.30 -14.78
C ILE A 55 -1.49 8.79 -14.72
N THR A 56 -0.92 8.05 -15.67
CA THR A 56 -1.10 6.58 -15.80
C THR A 56 -0.05 5.75 -15.08
N GLY A 57 0.91 6.38 -14.40
CA GLY A 57 1.96 5.69 -13.66
C GLY A 57 3.02 6.64 -13.09
N PHE A 58 3.92 6.09 -12.29
CA PHE A 58 5.01 6.82 -11.63
C PHE A 58 6.29 5.98 -11.60
N GLU A 59 7.40 6.61 -11.23
CA GLU A 59 8.70 5.97 -11.13
C GLU A 59 9.23 6.00 -9.71
N VAL A 60 9.87 4.91 -9.28
CA VAL A 60 10.51 4.79 -7.97
C VAL A 60 11.84 4.08 -8.19
N GLY A 61 12.96 4.75 -7.88
CA GLY A 61 14.29 4.16 -8.05
C GLY A 61 14.59 3.66 -9.46
N GLY A 62 14.08 4.34 -10.50
CA GLY A 62 14.24 3.94 -11.91
C GLY A 62 13.29 2.83 -12.38
N ILE A 63 12.38 2.36 -11.54
CA ILE A 63 11.36 1.35 -11.89
C ILE A 63 10.03 2.06 -12.13
N ARG A 64 9.43 1.82 -13.31
CA ARG A 64 8.11 2.34 -13.68
C ARG A 64 6.99 1.44 -13.14
N PHE A 65 6.02 2.03 -12.46
CA PHE A 65 4.79 1.39 -11.99
C PHE A 65 3.59 1.99 -12.71
N ALA A 66 2.85 1.17 -13.44
CA ALA A 66 1.63 1.55 -14.13
C ALA A 66 0.43 1.44 -13.19
N VAL A 67 -0.50 2.38 -13.30
CA VAL A 67 -1.75 2.37 -12.54
C VAL A 67 -2.67 1.31 -13.14
N ILE A 68 -3.11 0.38 -12.30
CA ILE A 68 -4.00 -0.72 -12.69
C ILE A 68 -5.44 -0.43 -12.25
N ASP A 69 -5.59 0.12 -11.05
CA ASP A 69 -6.89 0.47 -10.51
C ASP A 69 -6.80 1.76 -9.69
N ARG A 70 -7.85 2.56 -9.78
CA ARG A 70 -7.96 3.82 -9.07
C ARG A 70 -9.41 4.20 -8.88
N VAL A 71 -9.80 4.25 -7.62
CA VAL A 71 -11.08 4.80 -7.15
C VAL A 71 -10.82 5.59 -5.86
N ASP A 72 -11.86 6.12 -5.23
CA ASP A 72 -11.68 6.93 -4.03
C ASP A 72 -11.17 6.11 -2.84
N GLU A 73 -11.54 4.84 -2.74
CA GLU A 73 -11.21 3.95 -1.61
C GLU A 73 -9.86 3.25 -1.76
N ARG A 74 -9.37 3.10 -3.00
CA ARG A 74 -8.16 2.34 -3.28
C ARG A 74 -7.39 2.82 -4.51
N PHE A 75 -6.10 2.53 -4.48
CA PHE A 75 -5.18 2.75 -5.59
C PHE A 75 -4.27 1.53 -5.72
N ILE A 76 -4.12 1.01 -6.93
CA ILE A 76 -3.26 -0.13 -7.23
C ILE A 76 -2.37 0.23 -8.42
N ALA A 77 -1.07 0.05 -8.25
CA ALA A 77 -0.10 0.20 -9.32
C ALA A 77 0.88 -0.97 -9.31
N MET A 78 1.31 -1.42 -10.48
CA MET A 78 2.26 -2.52 -10.60
C MET A 78 3.30 -2.24 -11.67
N ASN A 79 4.48 -2.82 -11.51
CA ASN A 79 5.46 -2.86 -12.58
C ASN A 79 5.09 -3.98 -13.56
N MET A 80 5.00 -3.63 -14.85
CA MET A 80 4.59 -4.57 -15.91
C MET A 80 5.64 -5.64 -16.22
N SER A 81 6.87 -5.48 -15.74
CA SER A 81 7.94 -6.48 -15.80
C SER A 81 7.97 -7.41 -14.58
N GLY A 82 6.95 -7.34 -13.71
CA GLY A 82 6.80 -8.24 -12.57
C GLY A 82 7.63 -7.85 -11.34
N GLN A 83 8.17 -6.63 -11.26
CA GLN A 83 8.99 -6.17 -10.13
C GLN A 83 8.19 -5.78 -8.87
N GLY A 84 6.95 -6.26 -8.75
CA GLY A 84 6.04 -5.97 -7.64
C GLY A 84 5.09 -4.80 -7.92
N GLY A 85 4.48 -4.28 -6.87
CA GLY A 85 3.50 -3.21 -6.96
C GLY A 85 3.12 -2.58 -5.64
N PHE A 86 2.33 -1.52 -5.72
CA PHE A 86 1.82 -0.78 -4.58
C PHE A 86 0.31 -0.90 -4.51
N ILE A 87 -0.19 -1.13 -3.30
CA ILE A 87 -1.62 -1.09 -2.97
C ILE A 87 -1.80 -0.03 -1.89
N VAL A 88 -2.75 0.87 -2.10
CA VAL A 88 -3.20 1.83 -1.09
C VAL A 88 -4.67 1.62 -0.84
N VAL A 89 -5.06 1.56 0.43
CA VAL A 89 -6.45 1.41 0.86
C VAL A 89 -6.76 2.48 1.91
N LYS A 90 -7.91 3.15 1.79
CA LYS A 90 -8.39 4.07 2.84
C LYS A 90 -8.65 3.32 4.15
N LEU A 91 -8.25 3.91 5.26
CA LEU A 91 -8.53 3.39 6.60
C LEU A 91 -9.95 3.80 7.06
N PRO A 92 -10.58 3.04 7.96
CA PRO A 92 -11.91 3.36 8.50
C PRO A 92 -12.00 4.76 9.08
N LYS A 93 -13.23 5.33 9.08
CA LYS A 93 -13.54 6.66 9.63
C LYS A 93 -12.70 7.80 9.02
N ASN A 94 -12.19 7.61 7.80
CA ASN A 94 -11.32 8.57 7.11
C ASN A 94 -10.08 8.95 7.94
N SER A 95 -9.52 7.97 8.66
CA SER A 95 -8.35 8.16 9.54
C SER A 95 -7.01 8.21 8.79
N GLY A 96 -7.03 8.00 7.47
CA GLY A 96 -5.82 7.97 6.64
C GLY A 96 -5.85 6.81 5.65
N PHE A 97 -4.67 6.26 5.38
CA PHE A 97 -4.44 5.23 4.37
C PHE A 97 -3.46 4.17 4.86
N LEU A 98 -3.69 2.93 4.45
CA LEU A 98 -2.71 1.84 4.50
C LEU A 98 -2.04 1.76 3.13
N LEU A 99 -0.74 2.02 3.07
CA LEU A 99 0.10 1.83 1.90
C LEU A 99 0.92 0.55 2.07
N ALA A 100 0.89 -0.33 1.10
CA ALA A 100 1.66 -1.58 1.09
C ALA A 100 2.43 -1.74 -0.22
N PHE A 101 3.64 -2.29 -0.12
CA PHE A 101 4.41 -2.78 -1.25
C PHE A 101 4.35 -4.31 -1.30
N VAL A 102 3.89 -4.81 -2.43
CA VAL A 102 3.77 -6.22 -2.78
C VAL A 102 5.02 -6.62 -3.56
N PRO A 103 5.81 -7.61 -3.08
CA PRO A 103 7.03 -8.03 -3.75
C PRO A 103 6.74 -8.75 -5.08
N PRO A 104 7.77 -8.95 -5.93
CA PRO A 104 7.67 -9.74 -7.15
C PRO A 104 7.07 -11.14 -6.94
N GLY A 105 6.44 -11.68 -7.99
CA GLY A 105 5.93 -13.06 -8.01
C GLY A 105 4.56 -13.28 -7.34
N GLN A 106 3.95 -12.22 -6.83
CA GLN A 106 2.66 -12.26 -6.17
C GLN A 106 1.51 -11.80 -7.08
N ASN A 107 0.29 -12.34 -6.88
CA ASN A 107 -0.91 -11.83 -7.54
C ASN A 107 -1.48 -10.62 -6.77
N ILE A 108 -1.30 -9.41 -7.32
CA ILE A 108 -1.68 -8.16 -6.66
C ILE A 108 -3.19 -8.05 -6.39
N HIS A 109 -4.04 -8.64 -7.23
CA HIS A 109 -5.49 -8.61 -7.06
C HIS A 109 -5.96 -9.51 -5.91
N GLU A 110 -5.31 -10.65 -5.72
CA GLU A 110 -5.60 -11.55 -4.59
C GLU A 110 -5.17 -10.89 -3.26
N ILE A 111 -3.96 -10.34 -3.24
CA ILE A 111 -3.38 -9.71 -2.04
C ILE A 111 -4.13 -8.47 -1.60
N TYR A 112 -4.73 -7.73 -2.52
CA TYR A 112 -5.60 -6.59 -2.17
C TYR A 112 -6.68 -6.98 -1.14
N THR A 113 -7.28 -8.16 -1.28
CA THR A 113 -8.35 -8.59 -0.38
C THR A 113 -7.84 -8.76 1.05
N ASP A 114 -6.66 -9.37 1.22
CA ASP A 114 -6.04 -9.53 2.54
C ASP A 114 -5.62 -8.18 3.13
N ILE A 115 -5.04 -7.28 2.33
CA ILE A 115 -4.67 -5.94 2.77
C ILE A 115 -5.89 -5.12 3.18
N ALA A 116 -6.98 -5.16 2.40
CA ALA A 116 -8.22 -4.46 2.71
C ALA A 116 -8.86 -4.99 4.01
N LYS A 117 -8.80 -6.31 4.22
CA LYS A 117 -9.24 -6.93 5.48
C LYS A 117 -8.43 -6.41 6.67
N VAL A 118 -7.09 -6.36 6.56
CA VAL A 118 -6.25 -5.81 7.62
C VAL A 118 -6.54 -4.32 7.84
N ALA A 119 -6.64 -3.52 6.78
CA ALA A 119 -6.98 -2.10 6.84
C ALA A 119 -8.30 -1.85 7.60
N SER A 120 -9.32 -2.66 7.38
CA SER A 120 -10.63 -2.53 8.05
C SER A 120 -10.60 -2.76 9.57
N SER A 121 -9.54 -3.42 10.08
CA SER A 121 -9.34 -3.66 11.51
C SER A 121 -8.60 -2.51 12.24
N TYR A 122 -8.19 -1.46 11.51
CA TYR A 122 -7.55 -0.28 12.08
C TYR A 122 -8.54 0.51 12.94
N LYS A 123 -8.16 0.83 14.18
CA LYS A 123 -9.02 1.48 15.20
C LYS A 123 -8.40 2.77 15.70
#